data_AF-A0A962V2Q8-F1
#
_entry.id   AF-A0A962V2Q8-F1
#
_cell.length_a   1.000
_cell.length_b   1.000
_cell.length_c   1.000
_cell.angle_alpha   90.00
_cell.angle_beta   90.00
_cell.angle_gamma   90.00
#
_symmetry.space_group_name_H-M   'P 1'
#
loop_
_entity.id
_entity.type
_entity.pdbx_description
1 polymer ?
#
loop_
_entity_poly.entity_id
_entity_poly.type
_entity_poly.pdbx_seq_one_letter_code
_entity_poly.pdbx_strand_id
1 'polypeptide(L)' 'MTDLLNSAELDALRKIDTPTVCNALEYLDERFRTHGFTTQPFVSLDATLEPLVGYAMTATIRAHEKPLLSPEKLR' A
#
# COMPACT_ATOMS: atom_id res chain seq x y z
N MET A 1 17.57 -2.35 -15.58
CA MET A 1 16.09 -2.26 -15.65
C MET A 1 15.60 -3.55 -15.02
N THR A 2 14.81 -3.48 -13.95
CA THR A 2 14.28 -4.70 -13.32
C THR A 2 13.19 -5.24 -14.25
N ASP A 3 13.28 -6.51 -14.65
CA ASP A 3 12.24 -7.14 -15.45
C ASP A 3 10.94 -7.16 -14.64
N LEU A 4 9.82 -6.85 -15.31
CA LEU A 4 8.50 -6.89 -14.69
C LEU A 4 8.15 -8.35 -14.36
N LEU A 5 7.56 -8.56 -13.19
CA LEU A 5 7.05 -9.86 -12.79
C LEU A 5 5.93 -10.29 -13.74
N ASN A 6 5.93 -11.56 -14.10
CA ASN A 6 4.86 -12.17 -14.85
C ASN A 6 3.65 -12.51 -13.95
N SER A 7 2.54 -12.94 -14.55
CA SER A 7 1.31 -13.24 -13.81
C SER A 7 1.49 -14.36 -12.78
N ALA A 8 2.28 -15.39 -13.07
CA ALA A 8 2.50 -16.50 -12.16
C ALA A 8 3.30 -16.09 -10.92
N GLU A 9 4.26 -15.17 -11.07
CA GLU A 9 5.01 -14.60 -9.95
C GLU A 9 4.12 -13.72 -9.07
N LEU A 10 3.27 -12.89 -9.67
CA LEU A 10 2.28 -12.08 -8.93
C LEU A 10 1.26 -12.96 -8.21
N ASP A 11 0.79 -14.04 -8.84
CA ASP A 11 -0.14 -15.01 -8.22
C ASP A 11 0.53 -15.82 -7.10
N ALA A 12 1.84 -16.08 -7.19
CA ALA A 12 2.60 -16.70 -6.11
C ALA A 12 2.70 -15.76 -4.90
N LEU A 13 3.03 -14.49 -5.13
CA LEU A 13 3.08 -13.46 -4.08
C LEU A 13 1.72 -13.26 -3.41
N ARG A 14 0.60 -13.32 -4.15
CA ARG A 14 -0.76 -13.18 -3.59
C ARG A 14 -1.10 -14.21 -2.51
N LYS A 15 -0.41 -15.36 -2.49
CA LYS A 15 -0.61 -16.43 -1.50
C LYS A 15 0.09 -16.18 -0.17
N ILE A 16 0.92 -15.15 -0.09
CA ILE A 16 1.71 -14.80 1.09
C ILE A 16 1.01 -13.63 1.79
N ASP A 17 0.75 -13.77 3.08
CA ASP A 17 0.14 -12.70 3.88
C ASP A 17 1.10 -11.51 4.06
N THR A 18 0.53 -10.31 4.21
CA THR A 18 1.30 -9.06 4.39
C THR A 18 2.31 -9.13 5.53
N PRO A 19 1.97 -9.63 6.75
CA PRO A 19 2.96 -9.81 7.82
C PRO A 19 4.17 -10.68 7.41
N THR A 20 3.95 -11.80 6.72
CA THR A 20 5.04 -12.66 6.25
C THR A 20 5.96 -11.94 5.26
N VAL A 21 5.40 -11.15 4.32
CA VAL A 21 6.21 -10.34 3.39
C VAL A 21 7.02 -9.28 4.15
N CYS A 22 6.42 -8.56 5.10
CA CYS A 22 7.12 -7.56 5.91
C CYS A 22 8.28 -8.18 6.70
N ASN A 23 8.05 -9.31 7.36
CA ASN A 23 9.08 -10.02 8.11
C ASN A 23 10.25 -10.45 7.21
N ALA A 24 9.97 -10.90 5.99
CA ALA A 24 11.01 -11.27 5.03
C ALA A 24 11.83 -10.04 4.59
N LEU A 25 11.19 -8.88 4.36
CA LEU A 25 11.87 -7.65 4.02
C LEU A 25 12.85 -7.21 5.12
N GLU A 26 12.47 -7.34 6.40
CA GLU A 26 13.34 -7.04 7.54
C GLU A 26 14.59 -7.92 7.64
N TYR A 27 14.53 -9.13 7.07
CA TYR A 27 15.67 -10.04 6.97
C TYR A 27 16.58 -9.68 5.79
N LEU A 28 15.99 -9.22 4.69
CA LEU A 28 16.71 -8.84 3.46
C LEU A 28 17.42 -7.49 3.61
N ASP A 29 16.84 -6.54 4.34
CA ASP A 29 17.39 -5.19 4.51
C ASP A 29 16.92 -4.57 5.84
N GLU A 30 17.88 -4.15 6.66
CA GLU A 30 17.63 -3.58 7.99
C GLU A 30 16.79 -2.31 7.97
N ARG A 31 16.75 -1.57 6.85
CA ARG A 31 15.96 -0.33 6.71
C ARG A 31 14.46 -0.57 6.88
N PHE A 32 13.96 -1.75 6.53
CA PHE A 32 12.54 -2.08 6.63
C PHE A 32 12.07 -2.34 8.07
N ARG A 33 12.99 -2.50 9.03
CA ARG A 33 12.63 -2.68 10.45
C ARG A 33 12.02 -1.43 11.09
N THR A 34 12.37 -0.26 10.56
CA THR A 34 11.98 1.03 11.14
C THR A 34 11.44 2.02 10.12
N HIS A 35 11.29 1.60 8.86
CA HIS A 35 10.85 2.48 7.77
C HIS A 35 10.02 1.74 6.72
N GLY A 36 9.27 2.50 5.91
CA GLY A 36 8.54 1.95 4.76
C GLY A 36 7.18 1.30 5.09
N PHE A 37 6.67 1.46 6.31
CA PHE A 37 5.33 1.00 6.71
C PHE A 37 4.30 2.14 6.69
N THR A 38 3.02 1.76 6.61
CA THR A 38 1.89 2.69 6.71
C THR A 38 1.78 3.26 8.13
N THR A 39 1.59 4.57 8.26
CA THR A 39 1.43 5.24 9.57
C THR A 39 -0.01 5.23 10.08
N GLN A 40 -0.96 4.81 9.24
CA GLN A 40 -2.38 4.68 9.56
C GLN A 40 -2.87 3.28 9.18
N PRO A 41 -3.89 2.74 9.88
CA PRO A 41 -4.46 1.45 9.52
C PRO A 41 -5.02 1.47 8.09
N PHE A 42 -4.57 0.53 7.27
CA PHE A 42 -5.14 0.25 5.96
C PHE A 42 -6.03 -0.98 6.08
N VAL A 43 -7.35 -0.78 6.05
CA VAL A 43 -8.35 -1.85 6.18
C VAL A 43 -9.10 -2.02 4.87
N SER A 44 -9.32 -3.28 4.47
CA SER A 44 -10.17 -3.54 3.30
C SER A 44 -11.61 -3.13 3.62
N LEU A 45 -12.23 -2.37 2.72
CA LEU A 45 -13.66 -2.05 2.82
C LEU A 45 -14.55 -3.25 2.53
N ASP A 46 -14.07 -4.19 1.71
CA ASP A 46 -14.74 -5.46 1.40
C ASP A 46 -13.81 -6.62 1.75
N ALA A 47 -14.16 -7.34 2.81
CA ALA A 47 -13.38 -8.47 3.31
C ALA A 47 -13.56 -9.74 2.47
N THR A 48 -14.46 -9.75 1.48
CA THR A 48 -14.67 -10.90 0.58
C THR A 48 -13.73 -10.89 -0.62
N LEU A 49 -13.04 -9.76 -0.86
CA LEU A 49 -12.05 -9.64 -1.93
C LEU A 49 -10.75 -10.35 -1.57
N GLU A 50 -10.13 -10.95 -2.58
CA GLU A 50 -8.81 -11.57 -2.47
C GLU A 50 -7.71 -10.51 -2.20
N PRO A 51 -6.59 -10.90 -1.57
CA PRO A 51 -5.43 -10.02 -1.41
C PRO A 51 -4.94 -9.43 -2.73
N LEU A 52 -4.53 -8.16 -2.71
CA LEU A 52 -4.04 -7.45 -3.88
C LEU A 52 -2.50 -7.45 -3.93
N VAL A 53 -1.95 -7.82 -5.10
CA VAL A 53 -0.52 -7.71 -5.41
C VAL A 53 -0.35 -7.09 -6.79
N GLY A 54 0.54 -6.11 -6.90
CA GLY A 54 0.84 -5.43 -8.16
C GLY A 54 1.83 -4.29 -7.97
N TYR A 55 2.12 -3.58 -9.06
CA TYR A 55 2.98 -2.40 -9.03
C TYR A 55 2.20 -1.14 -8.63
N ALA A 56 2.77 -0.36 -7.73
CA ALA A 56 2.18 0.90 -7.30
C ALA A 56 2.16 1.93 -8.45
N MET A 57 0.97 2.38 -8.84
CA MET A 57 0.80 3.56 -9.68
C MET A 57 0.44 4.75 -8.79
N THR A 58 1.37 5.70 -8.66
CA THR A 58 1.19 6.86 -7.76
C THR A 58 0.51 8.00 -8.50
N ALA A 59 -0.41 8.68 -7.81
CA ALA A 59 -1.09 9.87 -8.29
C ALA A 59 -1.21 10.89 -7.16
N THR A 60 -1.33 12.16 -7.52
CA THR A 60 -1.65 13.24 -6.57
C THR A 60 -3.02 13.80 -6.91
N ILE A 61 -3.83 14.08 -5.88
CA ILE A 61 -5.17 14.64 -6.04
C ILE A 61 -5.26 15.99 -5.34
N ARG A 62 -6.10 16.87 -5.88
CA ARG A 62 -6.45 18.15 -5.26
C ARG A 62 -7.93 18.42 -5.43
N ALA A 63 -8.52 19.18 -4.51
CA ALA A 63 -9.87 19.68 -4.68
C ALA A 63 -9.95 20.59 -5.91
N HIS A 64 -11.01 20.42 -6.70
CA HIS A 64 -11.31 21.27 -7.85
C HIS A 64 -11.80 22.66 -7.39
N GLU A 65 -12.67 22.67 -6.38
CA GLU A 65 -13.29 23.89 -5.84
C GLU A 65 -12.81 24.18 -4.42
N LYS A 66 -13.00 25.44 -4.00
CA LYS A 66 -12.73 25.87 -2.62
C LYS A 66 -13.75 25.25 -1.67
N PRO A 67 -13.37 24.86 -0.43
CA PRO A 67 -14.33 24.43 0.58
C PRO A 67 -15.40 25.49 0.87
N LEU A 68 -16.64 25.07 1.08
CA LEU A 68 -17.74 25.95 1.48
C LEU A 68 -17.53 26.54 2.89
N LEU A 69 -16.78 25.84 3.74
CA LEU A 69 -16.50 26.22 5.12
C LEU A 69 -15.12 26.89 5.21
N SER A 70 -15.00 27.87 6.12
CA SER A 70 -13.68 28.41 6.48
C SER A 70 -12.86 27.33 7.21
N PRO A 71 -11.51 27.39 7.18
CA PRO A 71 -10.66 26.42 7.87
C PRO A 71 -10.97 26.25 9.37
N GLU A 72 -11.40 27.33 10.02
CA GLU A 72 -11.80 27.36 11.42
C GLU A 72 -13.03 26.47 11.71
N LYS A 73 -13.89 26.24 10.71
CA LYS A 73 -15.14 25.46 10.81
C LYS A 73 -15.00 24.01 10.37
N LEU A 74 -13.82 23.60 9.90
CA LEU A 74 -13.55 22.23 9.39
C LEU A 74 -12.88 21.31 10.42
N ARG A 75 -12.41 21.87 11.55
CA ARG A 75 -11.83 21.12 12.67
C ARG A 75 -12.88 20.86 13.73
#